data_AF-M4X7Q9-F1
#
_entry.id   AF-M4X7Q9-F1
#
_cell.length_a   1.000
_cell.length_b   1.000
_cell.length_c   1.000
_cell.angle_alpha   90.00
_cell.angle_beta   90.00
_cell.angle_gamma   90.00
#
_symmetry.space_group_name_H-M   'P 1'
#
loop_
_entity.id
_entity.type
_entity.pdbx_description
1 polymer ?
#
loop_
_entity_poly.entity_id
_entity_poly.type
_entity_poly.pdbx_seq_one_letter_code
_entity_poly.pdbx_strand_id
1 'polypeptide(L)'
;ISANSDESVGKIIADAMDKVGKEGVITAEEGKSLDYELDVVEGMQFDRGYLSPYFINNPEKQLAVLDNPFVLLFDKKISNIRDLLPTLEQVAKAGRPLLI
;
A
#
# COMPACT_ATOMS: atom_id res chain seq x y z
N ILE A 1 25.88 -8.89 1.15
CA ILE A 1 25.54 -9.29 2.54
C ILE A 1 24.28 -8.52 2.89
N SER A 2 23.11 -9.07 2.56
CA SER A 2 21.87 -8.29 2.44
C SER A 2 21.00 -8.29 3.70
N ALA A 3 21.34 -9.11 4.68
CA ALA A 3 20.63 -9.23 5.96
C ALA A 3 21.61 -9.44 7.14
N ASN A 4 22.78 -8.79 7.11
CA ASN A 4 23.83 -8.89 8.15
C ASN A 4 24.25 -10.33 8.57
N SER A 5 24.11 -11.31 7.66
CA SER A 5 24.33 -12.75 7.93
C SER A 5 23.38 -13.39 8.94
N ASP A 6 22.20 -12.79 9.14
CA ASP A 6 21.14 -13.39 9.95
C ASP A 6 20.38 -14.45 9.15
N GLU A 7 20.60 -15.72 9.49
CA GLU A 7 19.93 -16.86 8.86
C GLU A 7 18.41 -16.85 9.08
N SER A 8 17.92 -16.22 10.16
CA SER A 8 16.50 -16.17 10.47
C SER A 8 15.72 -15.34 9.44
N VAL A 9 16.26 -14.18 9.06
CA VAL A 9 15.68 -13.30 8.02
C VAL A 9 15.64 -13.99 6.67
N GLY A 10 16.72 -14.69 6.31
CA GLY A 10 16.78 -15.45 5.05
C GLY A 10 15.73 -16.56 4.98
N LYS A 11 15.51 -17.27 6.10
CA LYS A 11 14.49 -18.31 6.20
C LYS A 11 13.08 -17.75 6.03
N ILE A 12 12.76 -16.63 6.68
CA ILE A 12 11.43 -16.01 6.60
C ILE A 12 11.13 -15.54 5.17
N ILE A 13 12.12 -14.94 4.50
CA ILE A 13 11.96 -14.52 3.09
C ILE A 13 11.71 -15.73 2.18
N ALA A 14 12.41 -16.84 2.41
CA ALA A 14 12.19 -18.08 1.65
C ALA A 14 10.78 -18.64 1.90
N ASP A 15 10.36 -18.72 3.16
CA ASP A 15 9.02 -19.19 3.55
C ASP A 15 7.91 -18.28 2.98
N ALA A 16 8.16 -16.97 2.91
CA ALA A 16 7.25 -16.01 2.29
C ALA A 16 7.12 -16.26 0.79
N MET A 17 8.25 -16.39 0.07
CA MET A 17 8.30 -16.68 -1.37
C MET A 17 7.57 -17.98 -1.73
N ASP A 18 7.73 -19.02 -0.90
CA ASP A 18 7.04 -20.30 -1.10
C ASP A 18 5.52 -20.18 -0.91
N LYS A 19 5.06 -19.35 0.04
CA LYS A 19 3.62 -19.11 0.27
C LYS A 19 2.96 -18.24 -0.79
N VAL A 20 3.60 -17.15 -1.23
CA VAL A 20 3.00 -16.19 -2.18
C VAL A 20 3.22 -16.59 -3.65
N GLY A 21 4.17 -17.51 -3.91
CA GLY A 21 4.55 -17.92 -5.25
C GLY A 21 5.47 -16.92 -5.95
N LYS A 22 5.96 -17.28 -7.15
CA LYS A 22 6.97 -16.50 -7.88
C LYS A 22 6.54 -15.08 -8.30
N GLU A 23 5.25 -14.83 -8.40
CA GLU A 23 4.68 -13.52 -8.78
C GLU A 23 3.95 -12.82 -7.61
N GLY A 24 4.07 -13.38 -6.41
CA GLY A 24 3.48 -12.80 -5.21
C GLY A 24 4.22 -11.54 -4.76
N VAL A 25 3.48 -10.60 -4.19
CA VAL A 25 4.05 -9.37 -3.64
C VAL A 25 4.36 -9.60 -2.17
N ILE A 26 5.59 -9.27 -1.76
CA ILE A 26 6.02 -9.31 -0.36
C ILE A 26 6.15 -7.87 0.13
N THR A 27 5.45 -7.57 1.21
CA THR A 27 5.58 -6.29 1.94
C THR A 27 6.10 -6.58 3.34
N ALA A 28 6.91 -5.66 3.88
CA ALA A 28 7.47 -5.77 5.21
C ALA A 28 7.01 -4.57 6.04
N GLU A 29 6.39 -4.86 7.19
CA GLU A 29 5.95 -3.87 8.17
C GLU A 29 6.75 -4.01 9.46
N GLU A 30 6.94 -2.90 10.18
CA GLU A 30 7.59 -2.92 11.50
C GLU A 30 6.60 -3.44 12.55
N GLY A 31 6.78 -4.70 12.95
CA GLY A 31 6.00 -5.34 14.00
C GLY A 31 6.30 -4.76 15.39
N LYS A 32 5.32 -4.86 16.30
CA LYS A 32 5.49 -4.51 17.73
C LYS A 32 6.05 -5.68 18.56
N SER A 33 6.09 -6.88 18.00
CA SER A 33 6.57 -8.09 18.65
C SER A 33 8.09 -8.25 18.48
N LEU A 34 8.68 -9.05 19.37
CA LEU A 34 10.07 -9.51 19.22
C LEU A 34 10.19 -10.65 18.19
N ASP A 35 9.08 -11.29 17.86
CA ASP A 35 9.00 -12.39 16.91
C ASP A 35 8.61 -11.90 15.51
N TYR A 36 9.12 -12.58 14.49
CA TYR A 36 8.75 -12.33 13.10
C TYR A 36 7.42 -13.03 12.75
N GLU A 37 6.48 -12.27 12.20
CA GLU A 37 5.17 -12.77 11.76
C GLU A 37 5.10 -12.77 10.23
N LEU A 38 4.48 -13.81 9.65
CA LEU A 38 4.27 -13.96 8.20
C LEU A 38 2.79 -14.18 7.91
N ASP A 39 2.13 -13.11 7.49
CA ASP A 39 0.72 -13.13 7.09
C ASP A 39 0.57 -13.01 5.57
N VAL A 40 -0.32 -13.85 5.02
CA VAL A 40 -0.72 -13.77 3.61
C VAL A 40 -2.08 -13.09 3.57
N VAL A 41 -2.12 -11.90 2.98
CA VAL A 41 -3.36 -11.14 2.79
C VAL A 41 -3.77 -11.17 1.33
N GLU A 42 -5.07 -11.31 1.08
CA GLU A 42 -5.60 -11.11 -0.27
C GLU A 42 -5.51 -9.62 -0.62
N GLY A 43 -4.80 -9.32 -1.70
CA GLY A 43 -4.54 -7.95 -2.13
C GLY A 43 -4.22 -7.89 -3.60
N MET A 44 -3.94 -6.68 -4.09
CA MET A 44 -3.62 -6.44 -5.50
C MET A 44 -2.58 -5.34 -5.62
N GLN A 45 -1.63 -5.54 -6.53
CA GLN A 45 -0.65 -4.54 -6.91
C GLN A 45 -0.79 -4.24 -8.41
N PHE A 46 -0.60 -2.98 -8.78
CA PHE A 46 -0.57 -2.53 -10.17
C PHE A 46 0.69 -1.71 -10.41
N ASP A 47 1.20 -1.73 -11.65
CA ASP A 47 2.32 -0.91 -12.09
C ASP A 47 1.89 0.54 -12.40
N ARG A 48 1.32 1.21 -11.39
CA ARG A 48 0.85 2.60 -11.45
C ARG A 48 1.23 3.31 -10.14
N GLY A 49 1.95 4.42 -10.27
CA GLY A 49 2.27 5.30 -9.14
C GLY A 49 1.28 6.45 -8.97
N TYR A 50 1.54 7.29 -7.96
CA TYR A 50 0.81 8.54 -7.76
C TYR A 50 1.06 9.54 -8.91
N LEU A 51 0.04 10.31 -9.28
CA LEU A 51 0.15 11.32 -10.35
C LEU A 51 0.99 12.53 -9.96
N SER A 52 1.13 12.80 -8.66
CA SER A 52 1.86 13.96 -8.14
C SER A 52 2.63 13.61 -6.87
N PRO A 53 3.89 14.05 -6.71
CA PRO A 53 4.67 13.85 -5.48
C PRO A 53 4.03 14.48 -4.25
N TYR A 54 3.10 15.43 -4.40
CA TYR A 54 2.39 16.05 -3.28
C TYR A 54 1.49 15.07 -2.51
N PHE A 55 1.23 13.87 -3.04
CA PHE A 55 0.49 12.83 -2.34
C PHE A 55 1.34 12.03 -1.33
N ILE A 56 2.66 12.24 -1.32
CA ILE A 56 3.57 11.57 -0.38
C ILE A 56 3.28 12.06 1.04
N ASN A 57 2.92 11.14 1.93
CA ASN A 57 2.76 11.38 3.36
C ASN A 57 3.76 10.60 4.22
N ASN A 58 4.57 9.74 3.60
CA ASN A 58 5.78 9.17 4.19
C ASN A 58 7.00 9.59 3.33
N PRO A 59 7.67 10.71 3.67
CA PRO A 59 8.77 11.26 2.87
C PRO A 59 10.01 10.36 2.84
N GLU A 60 10.29 9.64 3.93
CA GLU A 60 11.48 8.78 4.06
C GLU A 60 11.42 7.60 3.09
N LYS A 61 10.23 6.99 2.98
CA LYS A 61 9.99 5.86 2.07
C LYS A 61 9.50 6.29 0.69
N GLN A 62 9.21 7.58 0.50
CA GLN A 62 8.55 8.15 -0.69
C GLN A 62 7.22 7.46 -1.02
N LEU A 63 6.39 7.23 0.01
CA LEU A 63 5.11 6.53 -0.11
C LEU A 63 3.91 7.42 0.19
N ALA A 64 2.79 7.10 -0.47
CA ALA A 64 1.46 7.57 -0.12
C ALA A 64 0.72 6.41 0.57
N VAL A 65 0.65 6.46 1.90
CA VAL A 65 0.03 5.42 2.73
C VAL A 65 -1.37 5.88 3.15
N LEU A 66 -2.41 5.13 2.81
CA LEU A 66 -3.79 5.48 3.15
C LEU A 66 -4.40 4.40 4.05
N ASP A 67 -4.79 4.77 5.26
CA ASP A 67 -5.45 3.85 6.19
C ASP A 67 -6.96 3.83 5.97
N ASN A 68 -7.51 2.62 5.78
CA ASN A 68 -8.94 2.38 5.52
C ASN A 68 -9.58 3.37 4.51
N PRO A 69 -8.99 3.56 3.31
CA PRO A 69 -9.50 4.54 2.37
C PRO A 69 -10.83 4.12 1.73
N PHE A 70 -11.55 5.08 1.18
CA PHE A 70 -12.48 4.81 0.10
C PHE A 70 -11.70 4.67 -1.21
N VAL A 71 -12.21 3.86 -2.14
CA VAL A 71 -11.62 3.69 -3.48
C VAL A 71 -12.66 4.10 -4.52
N LEU A 72 -12.37 5.16 -5.27
CA LEU A 72 -13.20 5.63 -6.37
C LEU A 72 -12.68 5.03 -7.68
N LEU A 73 -13.44 4.11 -8.26
CA LEU A 73 -13.15 3.59 -9.59
C LEU A 73 -13.92 4.41 -10.64
N PHE A 74 -13.19 4.96 -11.61
CA PHE A 74 -13.77 5.80 -12.66
C PHE A 74 -13.21 5.42 -14.04
N ASP A 75 -14.09 5.25 -15.03
CA ASP A 75 -13.77 4.65 -16.33
C ASP A 75 -13.26 5.67 -17.39
N LYS A 76 -13.21 6.95 -17.03
CA LYS A 76 -12.89 8.07 -17.93
C LYS A 76 -11.87 9.01 -17.31
N LYS A 77 -11.34 9.93 -18.12
CA LYS A 77 -10.46 10.99 -17.61
C LYS A 77 -11.26 12.01 -16.80
N ILE A 78 -10.90 12.21 -15.54
CA ILE A 78 -11.41 13.32 -14.72
C ILE A 78 -10.72 14.60 -15.19
N SER A 79 -11.45 15.44 -15.93
CA SER A 79 -10.91 16.71 -16.45
C SER A 79 -11.46 17.93 -15.71
N ASN A 80 -12.56 17.76 -14.96
CA ASN A 80 -13.24 18.82 -14.24
C ASN A 80 -13.47 18.41 -12.79
N ILE A 81 -12.96 19.20 -11.86
CA ILE A 81 -13.10 18.94 -10.41
C ILE A 81 -14.53 19.07 -9.92
N ARG A 82 -15.40 19.82 -10.62
CA ARG A 82 -16.80 20.04 -10.22
C ARG A 82 -17.58 18.72 -10.11
N ASP A 83 -17.24 17.75 -10.96
CA ASP A 83 -17.90 16.44 -10.99
C ASP A 83 -17.53 15.60 -9.75
N LEU A 84 -16.40 15.90 -9.10
CA LEU A 84 -15.94 15.22 -7.89
C LEU A 84 -16.40 15.89 -6.59
N LEU A 85 -16.83 17.15 -6.61
CA LEU A 85 -17.16 17.90 -5.39
C LEU A 85 -18.17 17.16 -4.49
N PRO A 86 -19.30 16.61 -5.00
CA PRO A 86 -20.26 15.91 -4.16
C PRO A 86 -19.67 14.65 -3.49
N THR A 87 -18.75 13.98 -4.16
CA THR A 87 -18.08 12.77 -3.62
C THR A 87 -17.05 13.17 -2.56
N LEU A 88 -16.24 14.20 -2.84
CA LEU A 88 -15.24 14.71 -1.91
C LEU A 88 -15.87 15.22 -0.61
N GLU A 89 -17.03 15.88 -0.69
CA GLU A 89 -17.79 16.33 0.49
C GLU A 89 -18.24 15.15 1.37
N GLN A 90 -18.70 14.06 0.76
CA GLN A 90 -19.14 12.87 1.49
C GLN A 90 -17.97 12.15 2.15
N VAL A 91 -16.86 12.01 1.43
CA VAL A 91 -15.61 11.43 1.96
C VAL A 91 -15.08 12.28 3.13
N ALA A 92 -15.05 13.61 2.97
CA ALA A 92 -14.61 14.52 4.02
C ALA A 92 -15.48 14.41 5.28
N LYS A 93 -16.82 14.30 5.12
CA LYS A 93 -17.74 14.07 6.25
C LYS A 93 -17.48 12.74 6.96
N ALA A 94 -17.09 11.71 6.22
CA ALA A 94 -16.75 10.41 6.79
C ALA A 94 -15.38 10.38 7.49
N GLY A 95 -14.54 11.40 7.31
CA GLY A 95 -13.23 11.51 7.95
C GLY A 95 -12.24 10.44 7.50
N ARG A 96 -12.44 9.85 6.31
CA ARG A 96 -11.61 8.77 5.77
C ARG A 96 -10.87 9.25 4.51
N PRO A 97 -9.67 8.74 4.22
CA PRO A 97 -8.96 9.07 2.99
C PRO A 97 -9.68 8.55 1.74
N LEU A 98 -9.33 9.07 0.56
CA LEU A 98 -9.84 8.63 -0.73
C LEU A 98 -8.69 8.34 -1.70
N LEU A 99 -8.71 7.14 -2.27
CA LEU A 99 -7.93 6.75 -3.44
C LEU A 99 -8.80 6.96 -4.69
N ILE A 100 -8.27 7.66 -5.68
CA ILE A 100 -8.91 7.90 -6.99
C ILE A 100 -8.04 7.25 -8.08
#